data_AF-A0A3B3RIU5-F1
#
_entry.id   AF-A0A3B3RIU5-F1
#
_cell.length_a   1.000
_cell.length_b   1.000
_cell.length_c   1.000
_cell.angle_alpha   90.00
_cell.angle_beta   90.00
_cell.angle_gamma   90.00
#
_symmetry.space_group_name_H-M   'P 1'
#
loop_
_entity.id
_entity.type
_entity.pdbx_description
1 polymer ?
#
loop_
_entity_poly.entity_id
_entity_poly.type
_entity_poly.pdbx_seq_one_letter_code
_entity_poly.pdbx_strand_id
1 'polypeptide(L)'
;MSDLRRISKITLRIACQCLWLAALVVGLSGMYLLVNFRQTGLLFHNIYLILPAIVALISAAVLLASGGIGCWMSIRDSTVLQAAFVYLLVIVFCLEATASVLSYVNIGKVHSEFEPFWGMFQNYTGNKQDFNSNAVDAIQEEFQCCGVHNYSDWFGTPWFNRTGKIQVPHSCCNITFDTCNGTLDRPGLLYPQGCQAKLEGGWMFVLYFIIISSAVVAVIQVVGLVTAAQLMRDQPLQEYRILDRDSVN
;
A
#
# COMPACT_ATOMS: atom_id res chain seq x y z
N MET A 1 -0.97 -38.03 -19.04
CA MET A 1 -0.99 -37.87 -17.55
C MET A 1 0.33 -37.29 -17.03
N SER A 2 1.49 -37.80 -17.47
CA SER A 2 2.81 -37.19 -17.19
C SER A 2 2.95 -35.75 -17.71
N ASP A 3 2.45 -35.48 -18.92
CA ASP A 3 2.56 -34.14 -19.53
C ASP A 3 1.66 -33.12 -18.82
N LEU A 4 0.46 -33.51 -18.41
CA LEU A 4 -0.47 -32.65 -17.66
C LEU A 4 0.13 -32.25 -16.30
N ARG A 5 0.70 -33.20 -15.55
CA ARG A 5 1.39 -32.93 -14.29
C ARG A 5 2.62 -32.04 -14.47
N ARG A 6 3.39 -32.23 -15.55
CA ARG A 6 4.53 -31.36 -15.88
C ARG A 6 4.08 -29.94 -16.19
N ILE A 7 3.00 -29.77 -16.95
CA ILE A 7 2.39 -28.47 -17.24
C ILE A 7 1.91 -27.80 -15.94
N SER A 8 1.18 -28.51 -15.07
CA SER A 8 0.71 -27.95 -13.78
C SER A 8 1.87 -27.50 -12.89
N LYS A 9 2.99 -28.24 -12.85
CA LYS A 9 4.20 -27.84 -12.11
C LYS A 9 4.87 -26.58 -12.69
N ILE A 10 4.88 -26.42 -14.02
CA ILE A 10 5.41 -25.22 -14.70
C ILE A 10 4.49 -24.03 -14.44
N THR A 11 3.18 -24.19 -14.63
CA THR A 11 2.18 -23.17 -14.37
C THR A 11 2.26 -22.67 -12.93
N LEU A 12 2.39 -23.59 -11.96
CA LEU A 12 2.56 -23.25 -10.55
C LEU A 12 3.83 -22.40 -10.32
N ARG A 13 4.97 -22.76 -10.93
CA ARG A 13 6.21 -21.96 -10.80
C ARG A 13 6.01 -20.55 -11.32
N ILE A 14 5.43 -20.40 -12.50
CA ILE A 14 5.18 -19.10 -13.12
C ILE A 14 4.25 -18.27 -12.22
N ALA A 15 3.14 -18.85 -11.77
CA ALA A 15 2.21 -18.19 -10.86
C ALA A 15 2.88 -17.74 -9.56
N CYS A 16 3.72 -18.58 -8.94
CA CYS A 16 4.46 -18.24 -7.73
C CYS A 16 5.47 -17.10 -7.94
N GLN A 17 6.16 -17.07 -9.09
CA GLN A 17 7.06 -15.96 -9.43
C GLN A 17 6.29 -14.65 -9.62
N CYS A 18 5.12 -14.69 -10.28
CA CYS A 18 4.25 -13.52 -10.40
C CYS A 18 3.77 -13.03 -9.03
N LEU A 19 3.37 -13.93 -8.12
CA LEU A 19 2.98 -13.57 -6.75
C LEU A 19 4.13 -12.94 -5.96
N TRP A 20 5.36 -13.43 -6.13
CA TRP A 20 6.55 -12.86 -5.51
C TRP A 20 6.82 -11.42 -5.97
N LEU A 21 6.78 -11.19 -7.28
CA LEU A 21 6.97 -9.87 -7.86
C LEU A 21 5.86 -8.91 -7.41
N ALA A 22 4.60 -9.36 -7.43
CA ALA A 22 3.47 -8.56 -6.97
C ALA A 22 3.61 -8.18 -5.50
N ALA A 23 3.95 -9.14 -4.62
CA ALA A 23 4.13 -8.88 -3.20
C ALA A 23 5.29 -7.91 -2.91
N LEU A 24 6.37 -7.98 -3.68
CA LEU A 24 7.50 -7.06 -3.54
C LEU A 24 7.13 -5.64 -3.96
N VAL A 25 6.44 -5.47 -5.09
CA VAL A 25 5.97 -4.16 -5.56
C VAL A 25 4.99 -3.53 -4.57
N VAL A 26 3.98 -4.30 -4.13
CA VAL A 26 2.97 -3.83 -3.16
C VAL A 26 3.60 -3.55 -1.80
N GLY A 27 4.50 -4.42 -1.32
CA GLY A 27 5.19 -4.25 -0.05
C GLY A 27 6.09 -3.02 -0.03
N LEU A 28 6.91 -2.81 -1.06
CA LEU A 28 7.81 -1.64 -1.15
C LEU A 28 7.03 -0.33 -1.30
N SER A 29 6.02 -0.31 -2.15
CA SER A 29 5.17 0.89 -2.33
C SER A 29 4.40 1.22 -1.05
N GLY A 30 3.79 0.23 -0.41
CA GLY A 30 3.10 0.40 0.88
C GLY A 30 4.03 0.87 1.99
N MET A 31 5.25 0.32 2.07
CA MET A 31 6.25 0.72 3.07
C MET A 31 6.75 2.15 2.83
N TYR A 32 7.04 2.52 1.57
CA TYR A 32 7.45 3.88 1.21
C TYR A 32 6.41 4.91 1.63
N LEU A 33 5.14 4.66 1.29
CA LEU A 33 4.04 5.53 1.67
C LEU A 33 3.91 5.61 3.20
N LEU A 34 3.89 4.47 3.90
CA LEU A 34 3.74 4.46 5.35
C LEU A 34 4.85 5.23 6.07
N VAL A 35 6.11 5.11 5.62
CA VAL A 35 7.25 5.85 6.17
C VAL A 35 7.06 7.35 5.96
N ASN A 36 6.66 7.75 4.75
CA ASN A 36 6.48 9.15 4.40
C ASN A 36 5.34 9.82 5.19
N PHE A 37 4.19 9.14 5.28
CA PHE A 37 3.05 9.59 6.09
C PHE A 37 3.37 9.61 7.60
N ARG A 38 4.19 8.67 8.10
CA ARG A 38 4.64 8.65 9.49
C ARG A 38 5.54 9.85 9.79
N GLN A 39 6.45 10.17 8.88
CA GLN A 39 7.45 11.21 9.05
C GLN A 39 6.84 12.62 8.97
N THR A 40 5.86 12.81 8.09
CA THR A 40 5.08 14.06 7.99
C THR A 40 4.13 14.27 9.16
N GLY A 41 3.93 13.26 10.00
CA GLY A 41 3.02 13.38 11.12
C GLY A 41 1.55 13.51 10.70
N LEU A 42 1.19 12.97 9.54
CA LEU A 42 -0.20 12.87 9.11
C LEU A 42 -0.89 11.62 9.67
N LEU A 43 -0.12 10.64 10.14
CA LEU A 43 -0.64 9.40 10.73
C LEU A 43 -1.22 9.58 12.15
N PHE A 44 -1.56 10.79 12.58
CA PHE A 44 -2.00 11.02 13.95
C PHE A 44 -3.50 10.82 14.11
N HIS A 45 -3.81 9.86 14.97
CA HIS A 45 -5.07 9.59 15.67
C HIS A 45 -6.01 8.52 15.12
N ASN A 46 -6.23 8.38 13.82
CA ASN A 46 -7.24 7.43 13.34
C ASN A 46 -6.65 6.12 12.84
N ILE A 47 -6.68 5.12 13.73
CA ILE A 47 -6.33 3.72 13.45
C ILE A 47 -7.04 3.19 12.20
N TYR A 48 -8.22 3.74 11.86
CA TYR A 48 -9.01 3.40 10.69
C TYR A 48 -8.30 3.68 9.36
N LEU A 49 -7.48 4.74 9.27
CA LEU A 49 -6.72 5.05 8.05
C LEU A 49 -5.56 4.07 7.85
N ILE A 50 -4.89 3.69 8.94
CA ILE A 50 -3.66 2.89 8.90
C ILE A 50 -3.97 1.39 8.77
N LEU A 51 -5.12 0.95 9.27
CA LEU A 51 -5.49 -0.46 9.32
C LEU A 51 -5.48 -1.16 7.93
N PRO A 52 -6.08 -0.61 6.86
CA PRO A 52 -5.98 -1.22 5.52
C PRO A 52 -4.54 -1.41 5.06
N ALA A 53 -3.68 -0.41 5.28
CA ALA A 53 -2.29 -0.45 4.88
C ALA A 53 -1.49 -1.52 5.68
N ILE A 54 -1.71 -1.61 6.99
CA ILE A 54 -1.07 -2.65 7.83
C ILE A 54 -1.51 -4.05 7.39
N VAL A 55 -2.81 -4.27 7.17
CA VAL A 55 -3.32 -5.58 6.73
C VAL A 55 -2.75 -5.93 5.35
N ALA A 56 -2.64 -4.97 4.44
CA ALA A 56 -2.00 -5.16 3.13
C ALA A 56 -0.49 -5.48 3.22
N LEU A 57 0.23 -4.90 4.18
CA LEU A 57 1.64 -5.23 4.42
C LEU A 57 1.80 -6.65 4.99
N ILE A 58 0.93 -7.05 5.91
CA ILE A 58 0.91 -8.40 6.46
C ILE A 58 0.57 -9.41 5.35
N SER A 59 -0.43 -9.13 4.52
CA SER A 59 -0.79 -10.01 3.40
C SER A 59 0.37 -10.15 2.40
N ALA A 60 1.09 -9.07 2.09
CA ALA A 60 2.28 -9.10 1.24
C ALA A 60 3.40 -9.98 1.82
N ALA A 61 3.65 -9.93 3.14
CA ALA A 61 4.63 -10.78 3.79
C ALA A 61 4.25 -12.27 3.74
N VAL A 62 2.97 -12.59 3.99
CA VAL A 62 2.48 -13.98 3.90
C VAL A 62 2.49 -14.47 2.45
N LEU A 63 2.20 -13.60 1.48
CA LEU A 63 2.32 -13.90 0.05
C LEU A 63 3.74 -14.28 -0.34
N LEU A 64 4.75 -13.53 0.13
CA LEU A 64 6.16 -13.87 -0.11
C LEU A 64 6.51 -15.24 0.44
N ALA A 65 6.06 -15.57 1.66
CA ALA A 65 6.26 -16.90 2.25
C ALA A 65 5.57 -18.00 1.41
N SER A 66 4.33 -17.75 0.96
CA SER A 66 3.58 -18.70 0.14
C SER A 66 4.24 -19.00 -1.21
N GLY A 67 4.85 -17.98 -1.85
CA GLY A 67 5.58 -18.17 -3.11
C GLY A 67 6.85 -19.01 -2.95
N GLY A 68 7.57 -18.87 -1.83
CA GLY A 68 8.72 -19.72 -1.50
C GLY A 68 8.32 -21.19 -1.33
N ILE A 69 7.23 -21.43 -0.62
CA ILE A 69 6.66 -22.78 -0.44
C ILE A 69 6.16 -23.36 -1.77
N GLY A 70 5.53 -22.55 -2.63
CA GLY A 70 5.08 -22.98 -3.96
C GLY A 70 6.22 -23.41 -4.89
N CYS A 71 7.38 -22.72 -4.84
CA CYS A 71 8.59 -23.16 -5.54
C CYS A 71 9.08 -24.52 -5.02
N TRP A 72 9.09 -24.72 -3.71
CA TRP A 72 9.48 -25.99 -3.09
C TRP A 72 8.52 -27.12 -3.46
N MET A 73 7.21 -26.84 -3.48
CA MET A 73 6.14 -27.75 -3.89
C MET A 73 6.32 -28.24 -5.32
N SER A 74 6.76 -27.36 -6.23
CA SER A 74 6.98 -27.75 -7.63
C SER A 74 8.17 -28.72 -7.81
N ILE A 75 9.11 -28.74 -6.86
CA ILE A 75 10.29 -29.62 -6.89
C ILE A 75 9.99 -30.93 -6.13
N ARG A 76 9.31 -30.85 -4.97
CA ARG A 76 9.09 -31.98 -4.06
C ARG A 76 7.60 -32.35 -3.99
N ASP A 77 7.28 -33.57 -4.41
CA ASP A 77 5.93 -34.14 -4.28
C ASP A 77 5.68 -34.57 -2.82
N SER A 78 5.30 -33.62 -1.96
CA SER A 78 4.97 -33.84 -0.55
C SER A 78 3.56 -33.33 -0.23
N THR A 79 2.74 -34.19 0.38
CA THR A 79 1.37 -33.86 0.79
C THR A 79 1.33 -32.77 1.85
N VAL A 80 2.26 -32.78 2.81
CA VAL A 80 2.39 -31.75 3.85
C VAL A 80 2.64 -30.38 3.23
N LEU A 81 3.49 -30.34 2.20
CA LEU A 81 3.85 -29.09 1.52
C LEU A 81 2.69 -28.53 0.68
N GLN A 82 1.92 -29.42 0.04
CA GLN A 82 0.70 -29.06 -0.67
C GLN A 82 -0.38 -28.52 0.28
N ALA A 83 -0.58 -29.19 1.42
CA ALA A 83 -1.53 -28.73 2.44
C ALA A 83 -1.12 -27.38 3.04
N ALA A 84 0.18 -27.19 3.34
CA ALA A 84 0.71 -25.93 3.83
C ALA A 84 0.53 -24.79 2.82
N PHE A 85 0.76 -25.05 1.52
CA PHE A 85 0.54 -24.07 0.46
C PHE A 85 -0.92 -23.64 0.38
N VAL A 86 -1.86 -24.60 0.33
CA VAL A 86 -3.31 -24.31 0.30
C VAL A 86 -3.75 -23.52 1.53
N TYR A 87 -3.29 -23.93 2.72
CA TYR A 87 -3.60 -23.23 3.97
C TYR A 87 -3.15 -21.77 3.95
N LEU A 88 -1.93 -21.50 3.47
CA LEU A 88 -1.43 -20.13 3.33
C LEU A 88 -2.22 -19.31 2.30
N LEU A 89 -2.57 -19.89 1.15
CA LEU A 89 -3.40 -19.19 0.16
C LEU A 89 -4.76 -18.78 0.72
N VAL A 90 -5.39 -19.63 1.55
CA VAL A 90 -6.66 -19.30 2.22
C VAL A 90 -6.47 -18.16 3.23
N ILE A 91 -5.39 -18.17 4.01
CA ILE A 91 -5.08 -17.06 4.94
C ILE A 91 -4.93 -15.75 4.16
N VAL A 92 -4.15 -15.76 3.08
CA VAL A 92 -3.95 -14.53 2.29
C VAL A 92 -5.28 -14.05 1.69
N PHE A 93 -6.10 -14.93 1.13
CA PHE A 93 -7.40 -14.56 0.60
C PHE A 93 -8.27 -13.83 1.63
N CYS A 94 -8.30 -14.33 2.87
CA CYS A 94 -9.01 -13.68 3.97
C CYS A 94 -8.42 -12.30 4.33
N LEU A 95 -7.10 -12.17 4.37
CA LEU A 95 -6.42 -10.90 4.64
C LEU A 95 -6.69 -9.87 3.55
N GLU A 96 -6.64 -10.26 2.27
CA GLU A 96 -6.91 -9.39 1.12
C GLU A 96 -8.37 -8.95 1.06
N ALA A 97 -9.30 -9.87 1.30
CA ALA A 97 -10.72 -9.54 1.41
C ALA A 97 -10.96 -8.51 2.53
N THR A 98 -10.32 -8.70 3.68
CA THR A 98 -10.38 -7.76 4.81
C THR A 98 -9.80 -6.40 4.43
N ALA A 99 -8.60 -6.35 3.83
CA ALA A 99 -7.96 -5.12 3.39
C ALA A 99 -8.81 -4.36 2.35
N SER A 100 -9.41 -5.09 1.40
CA SER A 100 -10.27 -4.52 0.36
C SER A 100 -11.56 -3.92 0.93
N VAL A 101 -12.23 -4.64 1.84
CA VAL A 101 -13.44 -4.13 2.51
C VAL A 101 -13.12 -2.90 3.36
N LEU A 102 -12.04 -2.95 4.15
CA LEU A 102 -11.60 -1.79 4.93
C LEU A 102 -11.27 -0.61 4.04
N SER A 103 -10.61 -0.84 2.90
CA SER A 103 -10.27 0.22 1.96
C SER A 103 -11.52 0.87 1.37
N TYR A 104 -12.49 0.05 0.94
CA TYR A 104 -13.75 0.53 0.40
C TYR A 104 -14.54 1.38 1.40
N VAL A 105 -14.62 0.94 2.67
CA VAL A 105 -15.30 1.70 3.73
C VAL A 105 -14.59 3.03 4.01
N ASN A 106 -13.25 3.04 3.97
CA ASN A 106 -12.47 4.24 4.25
C ASN A 106 -12.56 5.29 3.14
N ILE A 107 -12.79 4.91 1.88
CA ILE A 107 -13.00 5.85 0.77
C ILE A 107 -14.11 6.87 1.12
N GLY A 108 -15.21 6.42 1.71
CA GLY A 108 -16.33 7.30 2.10
C GLY A 108 -16.03 8.19 3.32
N LYS A 109 -14.94 7.94 4.05
CA LYS A 109 -14.57 8.66 5.27
C LYS A 109 -13.38 9.61 5.09
N VAL A 110 -12.70 9.56 3.94
CA VAL A 110 -11.49 10.33 3.64
C VAL A 110 -11.67 11.81 4.01
N HIS A 111 -12.72 12.48 3.54
CA HIS A 111 -12.91 13.92 3.80
C HIS A 111 -13.01 14.28 5.29
N SER A 112 -13.79 13.52 6.08
CA SER A 112 -13.97 13.80 7.51
C SER A 112 -12.71 13.58 8.34
N GLU A 113 -11.82 12.73 7.85
CA GLU A 113 -10.58 12.37 8.54
C GLU A 113 -9.47 13.42 8.37
N PHE A 114 -9.57 14.25 7.32
CA PHE A 114 -8.65 15.35 7.07
C PHE A 114 -9.14 16.70 7.61
N GLU A 115 -10.37 16.82 8.13
CA GLU A 115 -10.84 18.03 8.83
C GLU A 115 -9.94 18.51 10.00
N PRO A 116 -9.39 17.63 10.86
CA PRO A 116 -8.49 18.04 11.95
C PRO A 116 -7.18 18.70 11.45
N PHE A 117 -6.85 18.55 10.17
CA PHE A 117 -5.67 19.12 9.53
C PHE A 117 -5.61 20.64 9.64
N TRP A 118 -6.77 21.32 9.66
CA TRP A 118 -6.86 22.76 9.91
C TRP A 118 -6.27 23.15 11.27
N GLY A 119 -6.44 22.32 12.30
CA GLY A 119 -5.92 22.56 13.65
C GLY A 119 -4.39 22.62 13.69
N MET A 120 -3.71 21.90 12.80
CA MET A 120 -2.24 21.93 12.69
C MET A 120 -1.76 23.26 12.11
N PHE A 121 -2.45 23.79 11.08
CA PHE A 121 -2.18 25.11 10.50
C PHE A 121 -2.48 26.25 11.49
N GLN A 122 -3.53 26.12 12.29
CA GLN A 122 -3.87 27.11 13.33
C GLN A 122 -2.80 27.22 14.43
N ASN A 123 -2.14 26.10 14.75
CA ASN A 123 -1.08 26.04 15.75
C ASN A 123 0.33 26.29 15.17
N TYR A 124 0.44 26.63 13.90
CA TYR A 124 1.72 26.93 13.26
C TYR A 124 2.41 28.12 13.92
N THR A 125 3.68 27.97 14.27
CA THR A 125 4.50 29.03 14.88
C THR A 125 5.67 29.46 14.01
N GLY A 126 6.04 28.65 13.01
CA GLY A 126 7.22 28.85 12.16
C GLY A 126 8.53 28.47 12.84
N ASN A 127 8.48 27.91 14.06
CA ASN A 127 9.66 27.36 14.73
C ASN A 127 9.89 25.92 14.29
N LYS A 128 11.06 25.61 13.71
CA LYS A 128 11.41 24.24 13.28
C LYS A 128 11.46 23.22 14.42
N GLN A 129 11.57 23.67 15.67
CA GLN A 129 11.54 22.80 16.86
C GLN A 129 10.11 22.49 17.32
N ASP A 130 9.13 23.27 16.86
CA ASP A 130 7.72 23.01 17.12
C ASP A 130 7.21 21.93 16.18
N PHE A 131 6.51 20.95 16.76
CA PHE A 131 6.05 19.77 16.06
C PHE A 131 5.04 20.09 14.96
N ASN A 132 4.06 20.97 15.24
CA ASN A 132 3.05 21.36 14.26
C ASN A 132 3.68 22.12 13.09
N SER A 133 4.62 23.01 13.38
CA SER A 133 5.33 23.78 12.36
C SER A 133 6.17 22.89 11.45
N ASN A 134 6.94 21.97 12.03
CA ASN A 134 7.72 21.00 11.26
C ASN A 134 6.84 20.06 10.43
N ALA A 135 5.70 19.62 10.97
CA ALA A 135 4.76 18.77 10.24
C ALA A 135 4.13 19.51 9.06
N VAL A 136 3.63 20.75 9.26
CA VAL A 136 3.08 21.56 8.16
C VAL A 136 4.12 21.81 7.07
N ASP A 137 5.34 22.19 7.44
CA ASP A 137 6.41 22.44 6.47
C ASP A 137 6.75 21.17 5.67
N ALA A 138 6.91 20.03 6.36
CA ALA A 138 7.18 18.75 5.71
C ALA A 138 6.07 18.34 4.73
N ILE A 139 4.80 18.59 5.08
CA ILE A 139 3.67 18.23 4.22
C ILE A 139 3.62 19.11 2.97
N GLN A 140 3.87 20.41 3.12
CA GLN A 140 3.89 21.34 1.99
C GLN A 140 5.02 21.03 1.02
N GLU A 141 6.21 20.70 1.52
CA GLU A 141 7.36 20.32 0.71
C GLU A 141 7.16 18.96 0.01
N GLU A 142 6.72 17.94 0.75
CA GLU A 142 6.57 16.57 0.24
C GLU A 142 5.43 16.43 -0.77
N PHE A 143 4.27 17.04 -0.48
CA PHE A 143 3.09 16.95 -1.34
C PHE A 143 2.97 18.12 -2.32
N GLN A 144 3.95 19.03 -2.33
CA GLN A 144 4.01 20.17 -3.24
C GLN A 144 2.70 20.97 -3.23
N CYS A 145 2.33 21.42 -2.03
CA CYS A 145 1.05 22.07 -1.75
C CYS A 145 1.24 23.29 -0.84
N CYS A 146 0.26 24.19 -0.81
CA CYS A 146 0.29 25.37 0.06
C CYS A 146 -1.08 25.66 0.66
N GLY A 147 -1.11 25.79 1.99
CA GLY A 147 -2.35 25.90 2.76
C GLY A 147 -3.17 24.60 2.79
N VAL A 148 -4.37 24.66 3.36
CA VAL A 148 -5.24 23.49 3.47
C VAL A 148 -6.00 23.30 2.15
N HIS A 149 -6.69 24.33 1.70
CA HIS A 149 -7.37 24.44 0.41
C HIS A 149 -6.54 25.25 -0.60
N ASN A 150 -5.89 26.32 -0.14
CA ASN A 150 -5.00 27.15 -0.96
C ASN A 150 -4.10 28.05 -0.09
N TYR A 151 -3.18 28.79 -0.72
CA TYR A 151 -2.27 29.70 0.00
C TYR A 151 -2.99 30.80 0.80
N SER A 152 -4.23 31.16 0.45
CA SER A 152 -4.97 32.24 1.12
C SER A 152 -5.44 31.84 2.53
N ASP A 153 -5.46 30.54 2.83
CA ASP A 153 -5.74 30.03 4.17
C ASP A 153 -4.79 30.60 5.24
N TRP A 154 -3.55 30.92 4.84
CA TRP A 154 -2.57 31.52 5.72
C TRP A 154 -3.04 32.86 6.31
N PHE A 155 -3.87 33.61 5.58
CA PHE A 155 -4.42 34.90 6.06
C PHE A 155 -5.30 34.75 7.31
N GLY A 156 -5.93 33.59 7.49
CA GLY A 156 -6.76 33.28 8.64
C GLY A 156 -6.00 32.70 9.83
N THR A 157 -4.67 32.56 9.75
CA THR A 157 -3.87 31.91 10.80
C THR A 157 -3.35 32.92 11.86
N PRO A 158 -3.24 32.51 13.14
CA PRO A 158 -2.61 33.33 14.18
C PRO A 158 -1.16 33.72 13.84
N TRP A 159 -0.45 32.87 13.10
CA TRP A 159 0.91 33.13 12.65
C TRP A 159 1.00 34.35 11.73
N PHE A 160 0.10 34.45 10.75
CA PHE A 160 0.04 35.58 9.85
C PHE A 160 -0.20 36.89 10.60
N ASN A 161 -1.16 36.88 11.54
CA ASN A 161 -1.48 38.04 12.38
C ASN A 161 -0.30 38.49 13.26
N ARG A 162 0.48 37.55 13.82
CA ARG A 162 1.66 37.88 14.64
C ARG A 162 2.81 38.43 13.82
N THR A 163 3.03 37.88 12.63
CA THR A 163 4.16 38.27 11.78
C THR A 163 3.90 39.62 11.09
N GLY A 164 2.64 39.94 10.81
CA GLY A 164 2.23 41.20 10.18
C GLY A 164 2.76 41.40 8.76
N LYS A 165 3.36 40.34 8.17
CA LYS A 165 3.94 40.33 6.83
C LYS A 165 3.00 39.57 5.89
N ILE A 166 2.83 40.09 4.68
CA ILE A 166 2.05 39.44 3.62
C ILE A 166 2.91 38.32 2.98
N GLN A 167 3.14 37.26 3.77
CA GLN A 167 4.00 36.13 3.40
C GLN A 167 3.40 34.81 3.86
N VAL A 168 3.78 33.73 3.18
CA VAL A 168 3.51 32.34 3.57
C VAL A 168 4.82 31.67 4.00
N PRO A 169 4.79 30.51 4.68
CA PRO A 169 6.00 29.75 4.94
C PRO A 169 6.80 29.44 3.67
N HIS A 170 8.12 29.35 3.81
CA HIS A 170 9.00 28.99 2.69
C HIS A 170 8.71 27.59 2.14
N SER A 171 8.16 26.69 2.93
CA SER A 171 7.71 25.35 2.52
C SER A 171 6.61 25.38 1.45
N CYS A 172 5.87 26.49 1.30
CA CYS A 172 4.93 26.71 0.19
C CYS A 172 5.60 27.03 -1.16
N CYS A 173 6.91 27.29 -1.18
CA CYS A 173 7.61 27.66 -2.40
C CYS A 173 7.81 26.46 -3.31
N ASN A 174 7.52 26.67 -4.60
CA ASN A 174 7.81 25.66 -5.59
C ASN A 174 9.32 25.59 -5.84
N ILE A 175 9.90 24.40 -5.59
CA ILE A 175 11.34 24.12 -5.69
C ILE A 175 11.91 24.38 -7.09
N THR A 176 11.07 24.48 -8.13
CA THR A 176 11.52 24.83 -9.49
C THR A 176 11.95 26.30 -9.61
N PHE A 177 11.64 27.14 -8.63
CA PHE A 177 11.94 28.57 -8.64
C PHE A 177 12.86 28.97 -7.48
N ASP A 178 14.15 29.09 -7.74
CA ASP A 178 15.16 29.51 -6.76
C ASP A 178 14.91 30.92 -6.17
N THR A 179 14.08 31.72 -6.83
CA THR A 179 13.74 33.09 -6.41
C THR A 179 12.53 33.16 -5.47
N CYS A 180 11.89 32.03 -5.16
CA CYS A 180 10.75 32.02 -4.27
C CYS A 180 11.17 32.28 -2.81
N ASN A 181 10.64 33.35 -2.24
CA ASN A 181 10.90 33.78 -0.87
C ASN A 181 9.65 33.75 0.02
N GLY A 182 8.55 33.14 -0.46
CA GLY A 182 7.28 33.09 0.27
C GLY A 182 6.48 34.40 0.27
N THR A 183 6.89 35.44 -0.46
CA THR A 183 6.09 36.67 -0.56
C THR A 183 4.95 36.52 -1.57
N LEU A 184 3.86 37.22 -1.30
CA LEU A 184 2.67 37.19 -2.16
C LEU A 184 2.70 38.21 -3.30
N ASP A 185 3.83 38.89 -3.51
CA ASP A 185 4.05 39.76 -4.68
C ASP A 185 4.08 38.94 -5.97
N ARG A 186 4.46 37.66 -5.88
CA ARG A 186 4.56 36.72 -7.00
C ARG A 186 3.93 35.37 -6.62
N PRO A 187 2.59 35.31 -6.52
CA PRO A 187 1.89 34.08 -6.09
C PRO A 187 2.10 32.90 -7.05
N GLY A 188 2.50 33.16 -8.30
CA GLY A 188 2.84 32.12 -9.28
C GLY A 188 4.10 31.30 -8.96
N LEU A 189 4.89 31.70 -7.95
CA LEU A 189 6.05 30.94 -7.47
C LEU A 189 5.69 29.93 -6.36
N LEU A 190 4.47 29.99 -5.83
CA LEU A 190 3.98 29.11 -4.77
C LEU A 190 3.31 27.87 -5.35
N TYR A 191 3.18 26.82 -4.55
CA TYR A 191 2.37 25.68 -4.93
C TYR A 191 0.88 26.08 -5.07
N PRO A 192 0.23 25.78 -6.21
CA PRO A 192 -1.11 26.28 -6.50
C PRO A 192 -2.23 25.49 -5.83
N GLN A 193 -1.97 24.26 -5.39
CA GLN A 193 -2.97 23.37 -4.79
C GLN A 193 -2.85 23.34 -3.26
N GLY A 194 -3.98 23.26 -2.57
CA GLY A 194 -4.03 22.99 -1.14
C GLY A 194 -3.62 21.55 -0.80
N CYS A 195 -3.11 21.37 0.41
CA CYS A 195 -2.62 20.09 0.88
C CYS A 195 -3.73 19.07 1.11
N GLN A 196 -4.94 19.49 1.50
CA GLN A 196 -6.06 18.56 1.72
C GLN A 196 -6.40 17.77 0.45
N ALA A 197 -6.57 18.46 -0.68
CA ALA A 197 -6.90 17.80 -1.95
C ALA A 197 -5.79 16.82 -2.42
N LYS A 198 -4.51 17.18 -2.20
CA LYS A 198 -3.37 16.31 -2.50
C LYS A 198 -3.36 15.05 -1.63
N LEU A 199 -3.59 15.23 -0.33
CA LEU A 199 -3.61 14.15 0.66
C LEU A 199 -4.78 13.21 0.42
N GLU A 200 -5.98 13.74 0.23
CA GLU A 200 -7.18 12.97 -0.10
C GLU A 200 -6.99 12.19 -1.41
N GLY A 201 -6.47 12.84 -2.45
CA GLY A 201 -6.19 12.21 -3.74
C GLY A 201 -5.15 11.09 -3.64
N GLY A 202 -4.05 11.34 -2.90
CA GLY A 202 -3.03 10.35 -2.63
C GLY A 202 -3.58 9.16 -1.82
N TRP A 203 -4.38 9.43 -0.79
CA TRP A 203 -4.97 8.38 0.03
C TRP A 203 -5.97 7.54 -0.75
N MET A 204 -6.84 8.19 -1.52
CA MET A 204 -7.78 7.52 -2.43
C MET A 204 -7.05 6.63 -3.44
N PHE A 205 -5.95 7.10 -4.01
CA PHE A 205 -5.11 6.30 -4.90
C PHE A 205 -4.61 5.02 -4.22
N VAL A 206 -4.14 5.11 -2.97
CA VAL A 206 -3.70 3.95 -2.19
C VAL A 206 -4.84 2.96 -1.93
N LEU A 207 -6.01 3.46 -1.51
CA LEU A 207 -7.17 2.60 -1.24
C LEU A 207 -7.66 1.89 -2.51
N TYR A 208 -7.74 2.59 -3.64
CA TYR A 208 -8.06 1.98 -4.93
C TYR A 208 -7.01 0.97 -5.37
N PHE A 209 -5.73 1.29 -5.17
CA PHE A 209 -4.64 0.37 -5.48
C PHE A 209 -4.74 -0.94 -4.67
N ILE A 210 -5.08 -0.87 -3.37
CA ILE A 210 -5.32 -2.06 -2.54
C ILE A 210 -6.48 -2.89 -3.09
N ILE A 211 -7.60 -2.26 -3.47
CA ILE A 211 -8.79 -2.96 -3.98
C ILE A 211 -8.46 -3.68 -5.31
N ILE A 212 -7.85 -2.98 -6.26
CA ILE A 212 -7.52 -3.52 -7.58
C ILE A 212 -6.47 -4.63 -7.47
N SER A 213 -5.39 -4.39 -6.71
CA SER A 213 -4.35 -5.39 -6.51
C SER A 213 -4.88 -6.65 -5.81
N SER A 214 -5.75 -6.51 -4.81
CA SER A 214 -6.40 -7.65 -4.13
C SER A 214 -7.24 -8.48 -5.11
N ALA A 215 -7.96 -7.85 -6.03
CA ALA A 215 -8.72 -8.58 -7.06
C ALA A 215 -7.80 -9.37 -8.01
N VAL A 216 -6.70 -8.77 -8.44
CA VAL A 216 -5.69 -9.44 -9.29
C VAL A 216 -5.06 -10.63 -8.55
N VAL A 217 -4.65 -10.43 -7.30
CA VAL A 217 -4.04 -11.50 -6.50
C VAL A 217 -5.05 -12.62 -6.23
N ALA A 218 -6.31 -12.32 -5.94
CA ALA A 218 -7.36 -13.33 -5.76
C ALA A 218 -7.52 -14.24 -7.00
N VAL A 219 -7.47 -13.68 -8.22
CA VAL A 219 -7.48 -14.48 -9.46
C VAL A 219 -6.28 -15.42 -9.53
N ILE A 220 -5.08 -14.92 -9.19
CA ILE A 220 -3.86 -15.73 -9.19
C ILE A 220 -3.91 -16.82 -8.10
N GLN A 221 -4.46 -16.52 -6.92
CA GLN A 221 -4.67 -17.50 -5.84
C GLN A 221 -5.63 -18.61 -6.27
N VAL A 222 -6.72 -18.29 -6.97
CA VAL A 222 -7.65 -19.31 -7.50
C VAL A 222 -6.92 -20.24 -8.46
N VAL A 223 -6.09 -19.70 -9.36
CA VAL A 223 -5.24 -20.53 -10.25
C VAL A 223 -4.28 -21.40 -9.42
N GLY A 224 -3.67 -20.85 -8.37
CA GLY A 224 -2.81 -21.58 -7.43
C GLY A 224 -3.54 -22.72 -6.70
N LEU A 225 -4.78 -22.48 -6.25
CA LEU A 225 -5.62 -23.48 -5.57
C LEU A 225 -6.05 -24.59 -6.53
N VAL A 226 -6.51 -24.24 -7.73
CA VAL A 226 -6.93 -25.23 -8.75
C VAL A 226 -5.74 -26.10 -9.16
N THR A 227 -4.57 -25.50 -9.40
CA THR A 227 -3.36 -26.27 -9.74
C THR A 227 -2.90 -27.15 -8.58
N ALA A 228 -2.92 -26.66 -7.34
CA ALA A 228 -2.60 -27.48 -6.17
C ALA A 228 -3.59 -28.64 -5.99
N ALA A 229 -4.89 -28.41 -6.20
CA ALA A 229 -5.91 -29.46 -6.13
C ALA A 229 -5.72 -30.54 -7.21
N GLN A 230 -5.36 -30.15 -8.43
CA GLN A 230 -5.01 -31.09 -9.50
C GLN A 230 -3.78 -31.93 -9.12
N LEU A 231 -2.72 -31.30 -8.59
CA LEU A 231 -1.52 -32.02 -8.14
C LEU A 231 -1.83 -33.02 -7.03
N MET A 232 -2.64 -32.62 -6.04
CA MET A 232 -3.08 -33.49 -4.94
C MET A 232 -3.88 -34.69 -5.46
N ARG A 233 -4.78 -34.49 -6.44
CA ARG A 233 -5.56 -35.57 -7.05
C ARG A 233 -4.69 -36.57 -7.82
N ASP A 234 -3.68 -36.08 -8.53
CA ASP A 234 -2.80 -36.92 -9.36
C ASP A 234 -1.82 -37.75 -8.53
N GLN A 235 -1.53 -37.36 -7.29
CA GLN A 235 -0.50 -38.00 -6.46
C GLN A 235 -0.79 -39.47 -6.07
N PRO A 236 -1.96 -39.81 -5.50
CA PRO A 236 -2.27 -41.21 -5.15
C PRO A 236 -2.37 -42.12 -6.38
N LEU A 237 -2.84 -41.59 -7.52
CA LEU A 237 -2.90 -42.34 -8.80
C LEU A 237 -1.52 -42.74 -9.29
N GLN A 238 -0.51 -41.91 -9.04
CA GLN A 238 0.86 -42.17 -9.46
C GLN A 238 1.55 -43.16 -8.53
N GLU A 239 1.29 -43.07 -7.22
CA GLU A 239 1.80 -44.03 -6.22
C GLU A 239 1.26 -45.45 -6.48
N TYR A 240 -0.03 -45.59 -6.77
CA TYR A 240 -0.62 -46.88 -7.16
C TYR A 240 0.02 -47.47 -8.43
N ARG A 241 0.28 -46.64 -9.45
CA ARG A 241 0.92 -47.10 -10.70
C ARG A 241 2.36 -47.58 -10.49
N ILE A 242 3.09 -46.96 -9.56
CA ILE A 242 4.46 -47.39 -9.22
C ILE A 242 4.41 -48.76 -8.54
N LEU A 243 3.52 -48.93 -7.56
CA LEU A 243 3.32 -50.22 -6.88
C LEU A 243 2.88 -51.34 -7.85
N ASP A 244 1.97 -51.04 -8.77
CA ASP A 244 1.53 -51.99 -9.80
C ASP A 244 2.69 -52.40 -10.73
N ARG A 245 3.54 -51.45 -11.14
CA ARG A 245 4.73 -51.74 -11.95
C ARG A 245 5.75 -52.61 -11.21
N ASP A 246 6.00 -52.32 -9.94
CA ASP A 246 6.93 -53.09 -9.11
C ASP A 246 6.41 -54.50 -8.81
N SER A 247 5.09 -54.73 -8.92
CA SER A 247 4.50 -56.06 -8.76
C SER A 247 4.62 -56.96 -10.01
N VAL A 248 4.88 -56.38 -11.18
CA VAL A 248 4.98 -57.09 -12.48
C VAL A 248 6.43 -57.44 -12.84
N ASN A 249 7.42 -56.81 -12.19
CA ASN A 249 8.85 -57.08 -12.33
C ASN A 249 9.37 -58.00 -11.23
#